data_AF-A0A2H9NT54-F1
#
_entry.id   AF-A0A2H9NT54-F1
#
_cell.length_a   1.000
_cell.length_b   1.000
_cell.length_c   1.000
_cell.angle_alpha   90.00
_cell.angle_beta   90.00
_cell.angle_gamma   90.00
#
_symmetry.space_group_name_H-M   'P 1'
#
loop_
_entity.id
_entity.type
_entity.pdbx_description
1 polymer ?
#
loop_
_entity_poly.entity_id
_entity_poly.type
_entity_poly.pdbx_seq_one_letter_code
_entity_poly.pdbx_strand_id
1 'polypeptide(L)'
;MEQKIKYKIVIIALAVLLFSAAVYIGATIFQRYSLENDIKVYQQGYTQGVYDTVASLYQQTQSCQQATINMGNITRTVVDNTCKQK
;
A
#
# COMPACT_ATOMS: atom_id res chain seq x y z
N MET A 1 45.10 29.11 -27.57
CA MET A 1 43.72 29.32 -27.09
C MET A 1 42.81 28.11 -27.26
N GLU A 2 43.14 27.13 -28.11
CA GLU A 2 42.29 25.95 -28.38
C GLU A 2 42.07 25.00 -27.19
N GLN A 3 43.01 24.86 -26.25
CA GLN A 3 42.83 23.92 -25.13
C GLN A 3 41.76 24.35 -24.12
N LYS A 4 41.50 25.65 -23.95
CA LYS A 4 40.48 26.14 -23.01
C LYS A 4 39.04 25.82 -23.47
N ILE A 5 38.82 25.69 -24.77
CA ILE A 5 37.50 25.40 -25.35
C ILE A 5 37.14 23.93 -25.12
N LYS A 6 38.10 23.01 -25.33
CA LYS A 6 37.93 21.57 -25.09
C LYS A 6 37.58 21.26 -23.63
N TYR A 7 38.23 21.94 -22.68
CA TYR A 7 37.96 21.76 -21.25
C TYR A 7 36.56 22.21 -20.84
N LYS A 8 36.07 23.34 -21.39
CA LYS A 8 34.70 23.83 -21.10
C LYS A 8 33.64 22.84 -21.56
N ILE A 9 33.82 22.23 -22.73
CA ILE A 9 32.86 21.25 -23.27
C ILE A 9 32.82 19.99 -22.39
N VAL A 10 33.98 19.50 -21.93
CA VAL A 10 34.05 18.34 -21.04
C VAL A 10 33.37 18.61 -19.69
N ILE A 11 33.56 19.81 -19.12
CA ILE A 11 32.90 20.20 -17.86
C ILE A 11 31.38 20.27 -18.03
N ILE A 12 30.89 20.83 -19.14
CA ILE A 12 29.45 20.88 -19.43
C ILE A 12 28.89 19.46 -19.59
N ALA A 13 29.59 18.58 -20.31
CA ALA A 13 29.18 17.19 -20.48
C ALA A 13 29.09 16.45 -19.13
N LEU A 14 30.10 16.63 -18.25
CA LEU A 14 30.09 16.08 -16.90
C LEU A 14 28.95 16.63 -16.04
N ALA A 15 28.65 17.93 -16.14
CA ALA A 15 27.55 18.55 -15.41
C ALA A 15 26.18 18.00 -15.85
N VAL A 16 25.98 17.80 -17.15
CA VAL A 16 24.75 17.18 -17.69
C VAL A 16 24.62 15.74 -17.21
N LEU A 17 25.72 14.98 -17.19
CA LEU A 17 25.74 13.60 -16.72
C LEU A 17 25.43 13.49 -15.21
N LEU A 18 25.96 14.41 -14.41
CA LEU A 18 25.64 14.50 -12.99
C LEU A 18 24.18 14.88 -12.75
N PHE A 19 23.67 15.84 -13.52
CA PHE A 19 22.28 16.27 -13.39
C PHE A 19 21.31 15.15 -13.75
N SER A 20 21.54 14.42 -14.84
CA SER A 20 20.68 13.29 -15.24
C SER A 20 20.71 12.16 -14.21
N ALA A 21 21.88 11.85 -13.63
CA ALA A 21 22.00 10.88 -12.55
C ALA A 21 21.21 11.31 -11.29
N ALA A 22 21.31 12.59 -10.91
CA ALA A 22 20.57 13.13 -9.76
C ALA A 22 19.05 13.04 -9.97
N VAL A 23 18.56 13.40 -11.16
CA VAL A 23 17.14 13.30 -11.52
C VAL A 23 16.67 11.84 -11.47
N TYR A 24 17.45 10.90 -12.00
CA TYR A 24 17.11 9.48 -11.97
C TYR A 24 16.99 8.94 -10.53
N ILE A 25 17.96 9.26 -9.67
CA ILE A 25 17.93 8.87 -8.26
C ILE A 25 16.72 9.48 -7.56
N GLY A 26 16.46 10.78 -7.75
CA GLY A 26 15.29 11.45 -7.19
C GLY A 26 13.96 10.80 -7.59
N ALA A 27 13.80 10.48 -8.88
CA ALA A 27 12.61 9.81 -9.40
C ALA A 27 12.40 8.41 -8.78
N THR A 28 13.48 7.61 -8.66
CA THR A 28 13.38 6.26 -8.08
C THR A 28 13.03 6.30 -6.58
N ILE A 29 13.57 7.25 -5.82
CA ILE A 29 13.24 7.42 -4.40
C ILE A 29 11.78 7.86 -4.25
N PHE A 30 11.32 8.80 -5.07
CA PHE A 30 9.93 9.27 -5.03
C PHE A 30 8.93 8.13 -5.32
N GLN A 31 9.21 7.32 -6.34
CA GLN A 31 8.39 6.14 -6.67
C GLN A 31 8.34 5.13 -5.52
N ARG A 32 9.49 4.83 -4.89
CA ARG A 32 9.54 3.93 -3.74
C ARG A 32 8.75 4.47 -2.55
N TYR A 33 8.85 5.76 -2.26
CA TYR A 33 8.14 6.38 -1.16
C TYR A 33 6.61 6.37 -1.36
N SER A 34 6.15 6.64 -2.60
CA SER A 34 4.73 6.54 -2.94
C SER A 34 4.22 5.11 -2.78
N LEU A 35 4.95 4.14 -3.34
CA LEU A 35 4.56 2.73 -3.31
C LEU A 35 4.50 2.18 -1.88
N GLU A 36 5.46 2.54 -1.03
CA GLU A 36 5.49 2.08 0.35
C GLU A 36 4.33 2.66 1.18
N ASN A 37 3.95 3.91 0.93
CA ASN A 37 2.80 4.52 1.59
C ASN A 37 1.48 3.89 1.13
N ASP A 38 1.32 3.62 -0.16
CA ASP A 38 0.12 2.97 -0.69
C ASP A 38 -0.05 1.55 -0.12
N ILE A 39 1.04 0.79 -0.01
CA ILE A 39 1.02 -0.55 0.60
C ILE A 39 0.64 -0.48 2.08
N LYS A 40 1.20 0.47 2.84
CA LYS A 40 0.88 0.65 4.27
C LYS A 40 -0.60 1.02 4.47
N VAL A 41 -1.13 1.94 3.67
CA VAL A 41 -2.54 2.35 3.73
C VAL A 41 -3.45 1.17 3.38
N TYR A 42 -3.11 0.39 2.35
CA TYR A 42 -3.88 -0.79 1.98
C TYR A 42 -3.89 -1.85 3.08
N GLN A 43 -2.74 -2.13 3.70
CA GLN A 43 -2.64 -3.07 4.81
C GLN A 43 -3.41 -2.60 6.05
N GLN A 44 -3.34 -1.32 6.38
CA GLN A 44 -4.10 -0.74 7.48
C GLN A 44 -5.62 -0.81 7.22
N GLY A 45 -6.07 -0.42 6.03
CA GLY A 45 -7.48 -0.51 5.65
C GLY A 45 -8.00 -1.94 5.63
N TYR A 46 -7.21 -2.89 5.14
CA TYR A 46 -7.55 -4.31 5.17
C TYR A 46 -7.68 -4.84 6.60
N THR A 47 -6.70 -4.55 7.46
CA THR A 47 -6.70 -5.01 8.85
C THR A 47 -7.88 -4.41 9.63
N GLN A 48 -8.16 -3.12 9.42
CA GLN A 48 -9.29 -2.43 10.03
C GLN A 48 -10.63 -3.03 9.56
N GLY A 49 -10.80 -3.22 8.25
CA GLY A 49 -12.04 -3.79 7.70
C GLY A 49 -12.30 -5.22 8.16
N VAL A 50 -11.25 -6.03 8.32
CA VAL A 50 -11.35 -7.38 8.93
C VAL A 50 -11.80 -7.27 10.39
N TYR A 51 -11.16 -6.39 11.18
CA TYR A 51 -11.53 -6.18 12.57
C TYR A 51 -12.99 -5.72 12.74
N ASP A 52 -13.42 -4.74 11.95
CA ASP A 52 -14.78 -4.20 12.01
C ASP A 52 -15.82 -5.26 11.61
N THR A 53 -15.52 -6.06 10.59
CA THR A 53 -16.38 -7.16 10.16
C THR A 53 -16.48 -8.25 11.23
N VAL A 54 -15.35 -8.65 11.81
CA VAL A 54 -15.32 -9.65 12.89
C VAL A 54 -16.05 -9.14 14.14
N ALA A 55 -15.86 -7.87 14.51
CA ALA A 55 -16.54 -7.25 15.64
C ALA A 55 -18.07 -7.19 15.42
N SER A 56 -18.50 -6.80 14.22
CA SER A 56 -19.93 -6.79 13.83
C SER A 56 -20.53 -8.20 13.86
N LEU A 57 -19.81 -9.19 13.33
CA LEU A 57 -20.23 -10.59 13.39
C LEU A 57 -20.37 -11.05 14.83
N TYR A 58 -19.39 -10.77 15.67
CA TYR A 58 -19.41 -11.16 17.08
C TYR A 58 -20.59 -10.55 17.83
N GLN A 59 -20.91 -9.28 17.57
CA GLN A 59 -22.08 -8.62 18.14
C GLN A 59 -23.40 -9.23 17.65
N GLN A 60 -23.50 -9.57 16.36
CA GLN A 60 -24.70 -10.19 15.79
C GLN A 60 -24.90 -11.62 16.27
N THR A 61 -23.82 -12.39 16.44
CA THR A 61 -23.90 -13.78 16.87
C THR A 61 -24.00 -13.96 18.38
N GLN A 62 -23.71 -12.91 19.18
CA GLN A 62 -23.87 -12.93 20.64
C GLN A 62 -25.28 -13.26 21.11
N SER A 63 -26.31 -12.86 20.36
CA SER A 63 -27.71 -13.17 20.62
C SER A 63 -28.14 -14.54 20.07
N CYS A 64 -27.19 -15.39 19.65
CA CYS A 64 -27.42 -16.62 18.90
C CYS A 64 -28.18 -16.42 17.58
N GLN A 65 -28.18 -15.20 17.05
CA GLN A 65 -28.73 -14.89 15.75
C GLN A 65 -27.71 -15.21 14.66
N GLN A 66 -28.23 -15.61 13.50
CA GLN A 66 -27.38 -15.93 12.36
C GLN A 66 -26.93 -14.63 11.70
N ALA A 67 -25.62 -14.40 11.65
CA ALA A 67 -25.04 -13.25 10.99
C ALA A 67 -24.71 -13.62 9.54
N THR A 68 -25.10 -12.78 8.58
CA THR A 68 -24.82 -13.03 7.17
C THR A 68 -23.68 -12.14 6.70
N ILE A 69 -22.63 -12.74 6.16
CA ILE A 69 -21.49 -12.04 5.57
C ILE A 69 -21.60 -12.13 4.05
N ASN A 70 -21.53 -10.97 3.39
CA ASN A 70 -21.39 -10.88 1.95
C ASN A 70 -19.96 -10.49 1.59
N MET A 71 -19.25 -11.38 0.91
CA MET A 71 -17.90 -11.16 0.40
C MET A 71 -17.93 -11.23 -1.13
N GLY A 72 -18.14 -10.08 -1.78
CA GLY A 72 -18.34 -10.02 -3.24
C GLY A 72 -19.60 -10.77 -3.67
N ASN A 73 -19.44 -11.87 -4.42
CA ASN A 73 -20.55 -12.72 -4.89
C ASN A 73 -20.80 -13.95 -4.01
N ILE A 74 -20.14 -14.05 -2.85
CA ILE A 74 -20.31 -15.17 -1.92
C ILE A 74 -21.02 -14.67 -0.67
N THR A 75 -22.16 -15.29 -0.38
CA THR A 75 -22.90 -15.10 0.87
C THR A 75 -22.64 -16.30 1.79
N ARG A 76 -22.23 -16.04 3.03
CA ARG A 76 -22.05 -17.07 4.07
C ARG A 76 -22.84 -16.67 5.30
N THR A 77 -23.42 -17.68 5.96
CA THR A 77 -24.11 -17.50 7.23
C THR A 77 -23.25 -18.04 8.35
N VAL A 78 -23.01 -17.23 9.38
CA VAL A 78 -22.19 -17.54 10.53
C VAL A 78 -23.05 -17.57 11.77
N VAL A 79 -22.85 -18.60 12.59
CA VAL A 79 -23.52 -18.79 13.88
C VAL A 79 -22.46 -19.12 14.89
N ASP A 80 -22.54 -18.51 16.07
CA ASP A 80 -21.63 -18.83 17.16
C ASP A 80 -21.79 -20.31 17.54
N ASN A 81 -20.66 -21.03 17.61
CA ASN A 81 -20.68 -22.45 17.94
C ASN A 81 -21.12 -22.71 19.39
N THR A 82 -20.96 -21.73 20.28
CA THR A 82 -21.49 -21.78 21.66
C THR A 82 -23.01 -21.88 21.69
N CYS A 83 -23.70 -21.31 20.70
CA CYS A 83 -25.16 -21.39 20.56
C CYS A 83 -25.64 -22.75 20.06
N LYS A 84 -24.77 -23.58 19.47
CA LYS A 84 -25.11 -24.95 19.04
C LYS A 84 -24.96 -26.00 20.14
N GLN A 85 -24.31 -25.65 21.25
CA GLN A 85 -24.06 -26.57 22.38
C GLN A 85 -25.03 -26.37 23.56
N LYS A 86 -26.14 -25.65 23.35
CA LYS A 86 -27.22 -25.47 24.32
C LYS A 86 -28.42 -26.33 23.93
#